data_AF-A0A2M8IU09-F1
#
_entry.id   AF-A0A2M8IU09-F1
#
_cell.length_a   1.000
_cell.length_b   1.000
_cell.length_c   1.000
_cell.angle_alpha   90.00
_cell.angle_beta   90.00
_cell.angle_gamma   90.00
#
_symmetry.space_group_name_H-M   'P 1'
#
loop_
_entity.id
_entity.type
_entity.pdbx_description
1 polymer ?
#
loop_
_entity_poly.entity_id
_entity_poly.type
_entity_poly.pdbx_seq_one_letter_code
_entity_poly.pdbx_strand_id
1 'polypeptide(L)' 'MTDYFRPLVQHGPARPEGAHPLAGGPLWFTHAEALRRDGPAELIPA' A
#
# COMPACT_ATOMS: atom_id res chain seq x y z
N MET A 1 13.45 6.11 14.99
CA MET A 1 13.16 4.85 14.29
C MET A 1 12.16 5.18 13.19
N THR A 2 12.34 4.69 11.97
CA THR A 2 11.47 5.03 10.83
C THR A 2 10.56 3.86 10.52
N ASP A 3 9.26 4.10 10.51
CA ASP A 3 8.26 3.11 10.07
C ASP A 3 8.46 2.80 8.58
N TYR A 4 8.39 1.52 8.21
CA TYR A 4 8.50 1.10 6.82
C TYR A 4 7.13 0.75 6.27
N PHE A 5 6.77 1.36 5.14
CA PHE A 5 5.47 1.15 4.52
C PHE A 5 5.62 0.28 3.26
N ARG A 6 4.89 -0.84 3.25
CA ARG A 6 4.83 -1.77 2.11
C ARG A 6 3.44 -1.70 1.46
N PRO A 7 3.30 -1.12 0.26
CA PRO A 7 2.03 -1.12 -0.46
C PRO A 7 1.49 -2.54 -0.70
N LEU A 8 0.18 -2.74 -0.51
CA LEU A 8 -0.50 -3.97 -0.92
C LEU A 8 -0.93 -3.84 -2.39
N VAL A 9 -0.01 -4.21 -3.26
CA VAL A 9 -0.13 -4.02 -4.70
C VAL A 9 -1.19 -4.94 -5.30
N GLN A 10 -2.04 -4.37 -6.13
CA GLN A 10 -3.10 -5.01 -6.90
C GLN A 10 -2.91 -4.72 -8.39
N HIS A 11 -3.55 -5.54 -9.22
CA HIS A 11 -3.55 -5.41 -10.67
C HIS A 11 -4.93 -5.72 -11.24
N GLY A 12 -5.17 -5.29 -12.48
CA GLY A 12 -6.39 -5.60 -13.22
C GLY A 12 -7.25 -4.36 -13.55
N PRO A 13 -8.32 -4.55 -14.35
CA PRO A 13 -9.11 -3.46 -14.91
C PRO A 13 -10.04 -2.77 -13.91
N ALA A 14 -10.40 -3.46 -12.82
CA ALA A 14 -11.32 -2.95 -11.81
C ALA A 14 -10.59 -2.11 -10.74
N ARG A 15 -9.84 -1.08 -11.17
CA ARG A 15 -9.18 -0.16 -10.24
C ARG A 15 -10.23 0.73 -9.56
N PRO A 16 -10.37 0.69 -8.22
CA PRO A 16 -11.33 1.53 -7.53
C PRO A 16 -10.91 3.01 -7.56
N GLU A 17 -11.89 3.89 -7.38
CA GLU A 17 -11.64 5.32 -7.19
C GLU A 17 -10.78 5.55 -5.94
N GLY A 18 -9.80 6.45 -6.03
CA GLY A 18 -8.86 6.73 -4.95
C GLY A 18 -7.67 5.75 -4.83
N ALA A 19 -7.58 4.73 -5.68
CA ALA A 19 -6.38 3.87 -5.70
C ALA A 19 -5.14 4.64 -6.21
N HIS A 20 -4.02 4.50 -5.51
CA HIS A 20 -2.76 5.12 -5.88
C HIS A 20 -2.02 4.27 -6.92
N PRO A 21 -1.47 4.87 -8.00
CA PRO A 21 -0.66 4.14 -8.97
C PRO A 21 0.70 3.78 -8.37
N LEU A 22 1.17 2.56 -8.60
CA LEU A 22 2.51 2.14 -8.21
C LEU A 22 3.53 2.62 -9.24
N ALA A 23 4.37 3.58 -8.87
CA ALA A 23 5.45 4.12 -9.70
C ALA A 23 4.99 4.57 -11.12
N GLY A 24 3.75 5.06 -11.23
CA GLY A 24 3.16 5.48 -12.51
C GLY A 24 2.82 4.35 -13.49
N GLY A 25 2.96 3.08 -13.06
CA GLY A 25 2.65 1.90 -13.86
C GLY A 25 1.18 1.46 -13.77
N PRO A 26 0.86 0.28 -14.36
CA PRO A 26 -0.51 -0.26 -14.40
C PRO A 26 -0.96 -0.89 -13.07
N LEU A 27 -0.03 -1.07 -12.13
CA LEU A 27 -0.30 -1.59 -10.79
C LEU A 27 -0.78 -0.48 -9.86
N TRP A 28 -1.56 -0.84 -8.86
CA TRP A 28 -2.19 0.14 -7.96
C TRP A 28 -2.39 -0.44 -6.56
N PHE A 29 -2.63 0.41 -5.57
CA PHE A 29 -2.93 -0.01 -4.19
C PHE A 29 -3.88 0.97 -3.50
N THR A 30 -4.64 0.48 -2.53
CA THR A 30 -5.52 1.29 -1.66
C THR A 30 -5.07 1.28 -0.20
N HIS A 31 -4.20 0.33 0.15
CA HIS A 31 -3.69 0.13 1.50
C HIS A 31 -2.20 -0.20 1.47
N ALA A 32 -1.53 0.03 2.58
CA ALA A 32 -0.17 -0.41 2.85
C ALA A 32 -0.09 -1.11 4.22
N GLU A 33 0.90 -1.97 4.39
CA GLU A 33 1.32 -2.45 5.71
C GLU A 33 2.36 -1.49 6.29
N ALA A 34 2.09 -0.99 7.50
CA ALA A 34 3.05 -0.27 8.32
C ALA A 34 3.83 -1.27 9.18
N LEU A 35 5.13 -1.39 8.93
CA LEU A 35 6.04 -2.27 9.66
C LEU A 35 6.81 -1.45 10.69
N ARG A 36 6.62 -1.81 11.97
CA ARG A 36 7.34 -1.25 13.11
C ARG A 36 8.32 -2.29 13.66
N ARG A 37 9.45 -1.84 14.21
CA ARG A 37 10.49 -2.74 14.76
C ARG A 37 10.08 -3.34 16.10
N ASP A 38 9.25 -2.60 16.81
CA ASP A 38 8.87 -2.74 18.21
C ASP A 38 7.35 -2.89 18.38
N GLY A 39 6.66 -3.25 17.31
CA GLY A 39 5.22 -3.47 17.30
C GLY A 39 4.77 -4.40 16.18
N PRO A 40 3.48 -4.80 16.19
CA PRO A 40 2.91 -5.61 15.12
C PRO A 40 2.85 -4.81 13.80
N ALA A 41 2.74 -5.54 12.68
CA ALA A 41 2.40 -4.95 11.40
C ALA A 41 0.93 -4.51 11.40
N GLU A 42 0.65 -3.33 10.87
CA GLU A 42 -0.70 -2.75 10.81
C GLU A 42 -1.10 -2.47 9.35
N LEU A 43 -2.33 -2.81 8.97
CA LEU A 43 -2.91 -2.42 7.69
C LEU A 43 -3.45 -0.99 7.78
N ILE A 44 -2.98 -0.12 6.90
CA ILE A 44 -3.38 1.29 6.86
C ILE A 44 -3.85 1.72 5.46
N PRO A 45 -4.77 2.70 5.33
CA PRO A 45 -5.10 3.30 4.04
C PRO A 45 -3.91 4.08 3.45
N ALA A 46 -3.85 4.16 2.12
CA ALA A 46 -2.84 4.91 1.37
C ALA A 46 -3.07 6.43 1.37
#